data_AF-A0A7Y6X008-F1
#
_entry.id   AF-A0A7Y6X008-F1
#
_cell.length_a   1.000
_cell.length_b   1.000
_cell.length_c   1.000
_cell.angle_alpha   90.00
_cell.angle_beta   90.00
_cell.angle_gamma   90.00
#
_symmetry.space_group_name_H-M   'P 1'
#
loop_
_entity.id
_entity.type
_entity.pdbx_description
1 polymer ?
#
loop_
_entity_poly.entity_id
_entity_poly.type
_entity_poly.pdbx_seq_one_letter_code
_entity_poly.pdbx_strand_id
1 'polypeptide(L)'
;MQTRQKLAVLIIHGIEVDDPGLYDTAVRLLRQHFTQHAGAGPDTLAVETVNWASVLEGAERDLLARYAPADADTYWKSLYDSVRTVNQGHESALVPMMLRLMRPSLRGMDLRYPGLRWMLVHFVGDIIAYQTNPADPDVYTGIHRKVAEALGRLRQQAGDTAPLCVIAHSLGSVIASNYFYDLQAQRLAGRDIIEETVRAAQGSSPLERGETLSHFYTLGSPMALWSLRYPHAELDQPLQVPAPELARHHPGVGGRWLNFHDEDDVFAWPLQPLSAAYHASVEDRAVRVAGPLFSWTPLVHPFYWSDDGVMRDIGTSLAGAWKQLSSASTVAA
;
A
#
# COMPACT_ATOMS: atom_id res chain seq x y z
N MET A 1 -8.56 -2.71 32.61
CA MET A 1 -8.05 -3.89 31.86
C MET A 1 -6.76 -3.47 31.19
N GLN A 2 -5.63 -4.11 31.49
CA GLN A 2 -4.41 -3.90 30.71
C GLN A 2 -4.70 -4.36 29.28
N THR A 3 -4.85 -3.41 28.35
CA THR A 3 -4.92 -3.72 26.92
C THR A 3 -3.65 -4.48 26.57
N ARG A 4 -3.78 -5.76 26.17
CA ARG A 4 -2.66 -6.50 25.59
C ARG A 4 -2.09 -5.67 24.45
N GLN A 5 -0.81 -5.33 24.53
CA GLN A 5 -0.13 -4.62 23.45
C GLN A 5 -0.27 -5.42 22.15
N LYS A 6 -0.46 -4.71 21.04
CA LYS A 6 -0.47 -5.26 19.69
C LYS A 6 0.41 -4.41 18.80
N LEU A 7 0.89 -4.99 17.71
CA LEU A 7 1.38 -4.21 16.58
C LEU A 7 0.20 -3.91 15.65
N ALA A 8 0.14 -2.68 15.17
CA ALA A 8 -0.82 -2.23 14.19
C ALA A 8 -0.19 -2.34 12.80
N VAL A 9 -0.82 -3.06 11.88
CA VAL A 9 -0.37 -3.19 10.49
C VAL A 9 -1.44 -2.59 9.59
N LEU A 10 -1.09 -1.50 8.94
CA LEU A 10 -1.90 -0.89 7.88
C LEU A 10 -1.40 -1.37 6.53
N ILE A 11 -2.34 -1.76 5.68
CA ILE A 11 -2.08 -2.36 4.39
C ILE A 11 -2.73 -1.51 3.30
N ILE A 12 -1.95 -0.99 2.34
CA ILE A 12 -2.43 -0.06 1.30
C ILE A 12 -2.05 -0.59 -0.08
N HIS A 13 -3.04 -0.87 -0.93
CA HIS A 13 -2.81 -1.22 -2.33
C HIS A 13 -2.95 0.01 -3.24
N GLY A 14 -2.33 -0.07 -4.42
CA GLY A 14 -2.30 0.98 -5.43
C GLY A 14 -3.25 0.81 -6.61
N ILE A 15 -4.29 -0.02 -6.49
CA ILE A 15 -5.28 -0.22 -7.57
C ILE A 15 -6.66 -0.20 -6.91
N GLU A 16 -7.60 0.45 -7.58
CA GLU A 16 -9.05 0.36 -7.37
C GLU A 16 -9.50 -1.10 -7.49
N VAL A 17 -9.54 -1.83 -6.38
CA VAL A 17 -10.11 -3.19 -6.33
C VAL A 17 -10.95 -3.35 -5.07
N ASP A 18 -12.28 -3.34 -5.23
CA ASP A 18 -13.21 -3.71 -4.17
C ASP A 18 -13.32 -5.24 -4.03
N ASP A 19 -12.22 -5.88 -3.63
CA ASP A 19 -12.20 -7.31 -3.29
C ASP A 19 -11.79 -7.52 -1.82
N PRO A 20 -12.73 -7.96 -0.95
CA PRO A 20 -12.43 -8.28 0.44
C PRO A 20 -11.32 -9.32 0.62
N GLY A 21 -11.13 -10.20 -0.36
CA GLY A 21 -10.14 -11.28 -0.31
C GLY A 21 -8.79 -10.94 -0.96
N LEU A 22 -8.61 -9.69 -1.42
CA LEU A 22 -7.39 -9.24 -2.11
C LEU A 22 -6.13 -9.51 -1.28
N TYR A 23 -6.26 -9.42 0.04
CA TYR A 23 -5.15 -9.45 0.98
C TYR A 23 -5.05 -10.75 1.77
N ASP A 24 -5.94 -11.72 1.54
CA ASP A 24 -6.03 -12.93 2.35
C ASP A 24 -4.71 -13.71 2.36
N THR A 25 -4.09 -13.88 1.19
CA THR A 25 -2.81 -14.57 1.07
C THR A 25 -1.71 -13.82 1.82
N ALA A 26 -1.61 -12.50 1.63
CA ALA A 26 -0.61 -11.66 2.29
C ALA A 26 -0.76 -11.70 3.82
N VAL A 27 -1.97 -11.49 4.33
CA VAL A 27 -2.27 -11.50 5.77
C VAL A 27 -2.02 -12.88 6.37
N ARG A 28 -2.37 -13.96 5.67
CA ARG A 28 -2.10 -15.34 6.11
C ARG A 28 -0.60 -15.59 6.23
N LEU A 29 0.18 -15.29 5.19
CA LEU A 29 1.64 -15.48 5.18
C LEU A 29 2.32 -14.61 6.23
N LEU A 30 1.93 -13.34 6.33
CA LEU A 30 2.43 -12.40 7.33
C LEU A 30 2.22 -12.92 8.75
N ARG A 31 0.99 -13.35 9.08
CA ARG A 31 0.67 -13.92 10.41
C ARG A 31 1.43 -15.21 10.69
N GLN A 32 1.59 -16.08 9.68
CA GLN A 32 2.35 -17.31 9.79
C GLN A 32 3.80 -17.04 10.17
N HIS A 33 4.51 -16.22 9.36
CA HIS A 33 5.92 -15.91 9.58
C HIS A 33 6.14 -15.11 10.86
N PHE A 34 5.26 -14.14 11.14
CA PHE A 34 5.31 -13.42 12.41
C PHE A 34 5.20 -14.38 13.61
N THR A 35 4.20 -15.25 13.64
CA THR A 35 3.95 -16.18 14.77
C THR A 35 5.14 -17.12 14.98
N GLN A 36 5.70 -17.64 13.88
CA GLN A 36 6.86 -18.53 13.90
C GLN A 36 8.08 -17.87 14.53
N HIS A 37 8.30 -16.57 14.29
CA HIS A 37 9.48 -15.85 14.79
C HIS A 37 9.24 -15.11 16.11
N ALA A 38 8.01 -14.69 16.40
CA ALA A 38 7.67 -13.88 17.57
C ALA A 38 7.50 -14.71 18.86
N GLY A 39 7.11 -15.99 18.73
CA GLY A 39 6.70 -16.80 19.89
C GLY A 39 5.41 -16.29 20.54
N ALA A 40 4.61 -15.51 19.81
CA ALA A 40 3.34 -14.94 20.25
C ALA A 40 2.22 -15.37 19.29
N GLY A 41 0.99 -15.45 19.80
CA GLY A 41 -0.17 -15.83 19.00
C GLY A 41 -0.51 -14.78 17.92
N PRO A 42 -1.23 -15.17 16.85
CA PRO A 42 -1.54 -14.27 15.73
C PRO A 42 -2.35 -13.04 16.15
N ASP A 43 -3.11 -13.10 17.25
CA ASP A 43 -3.94 -12.00 17.75
C ASP A 43 -3.16 -10.78 18.26
N THR A 44 -1.83 -10.87 18.35
CA THR A 44 -0.95 -9.73 18.66
C THR A 44 -0.68 -8.83 17.46
N LEU A 45 -1.10 -9.24 16.26
CA LEU A 45 -1.16 -8.38 15.07
C LEU A 45 -2.60 -7.96 14.79
N ALA A 46 -2.87 -6.66 14.91
CA ALA A 46 -4.05 -6.03 14.35
C ALA A 46 -3.71 -5.62 12.91
N VAL A 47 -4.54 -6.03 11.96
CA VAL A 47 -4.30 -5.78 10.53
C VAL A 47 -5.53 -5.10 9.96
N GLU A 48 -5.34 -3.96 9.33
CA GLU A 48 -6.39 -3.21 8.65
C GLU A 48 -5.93 -2.85 7.24
N THR A 49 -6.87 -2.89 6.30
CA THR A 49 -6.60 -2.62 4.89
C THR A 49 -7.29 -1.32 4.47
N VAL A 50 -6.62 -0.51 3.68
CA VAL A 50 -7.22 0.68 3.07
C VAL A 50 -7.85 0.27 1.75
N ASN A 51 -9.19 0.33 1.71
CA ASN A 51 -9.97 0.25 0.49
C ASN A 51 -10.40 1.67 0.13
N TRP A 52 -9.87 2.20 -0.96
CA TRP A 52 -10.19 3.51 -1.49
C TRP A 52 -10.91 3.44 -2.85
N ALA A 53 -11.29 2.24 -3.27
CA ALA A 53 -11.82 2.00 -4.61
C ALA A 53 -13.08 2.85 -4.88
N SER A 54 -13.94 2.98 -3.86
CA SER A 54 -15.15 3.80 -3.86
C SER A 54 -14.96 5.28 -4.24
N VAL A 55 -13.73 5.81 -4.21
CA VAL A 55 -13.43 7.19 -4.55
C VAL A 55 -13.41 7.39 -6.07
N LEU A 56 -12.93 6.41 -6.85
CA LEU A 56 -12.76 6.54 -8.30
C LEU A 56 -13.62 5.59 -9.13
N GLU A 57 -14.06 4.47 -8.55
CA GLU A 57 -14.80 3.41 -9.25
C GLU A 57 -15.96 3.94 -10.12
N GLY A 58 -16.73 4.91 -9.59
CA GLY A 58 -17.83 5.52 -10.32
C GLY A 58 -17.39 6.23 -11.60
N ALA A 59 -16.31 7.02 -11.53
CA ALA A 59 -15.78 7.76 -12.67
C ALA A 59 -15.20 6.82 -13.74
N GLU A 60 -14.54 5.74 -13.33
CA GLU A 60 -14.01 4.73 -14.24
C GLU A 60 -15.11 3.93 -14.94
N ARG A 61 -16.12 3.49 -14.18
CA ARG A 61 -17.31 2.83 -14.72
C ARG A 61 -18.03 3.73 -15.72
N ASP A 62 -18.20 5.01 -15.40
CA ASP A 62 -18.80 5.99 -16.32
C ASP A 62 -17.95 6.18 -17.58
N LEU A 63 -16.62 6.22 -17.45
CA LEU A 63 -15.72 6.32 -18.60
C LEU A 63 -15.83 5.10 -19.50
N LEU A 64 -15.81 3.90 -18.93
CA LEU A 64 -15.94 2.64 -19.68
C LEU A 64 -17.31 2.54 -20.34
N ALA A 65 -18.39 2.88 -19.62
CA ALA A 65 -19.77 2.83 -20.12
C ALA A 65 -20.02 3.79 -21.30
N ARG A 66 -19.27 4.90 -21.42
CA ARG A 66 -19.36 5.80 -22.59
C ARG A 66 -18.89 5.15 -23.89
N TYR A 67 -18.03 4.15 -23.81
CA TYR A 67 -17.42 3.50 -24.98
C TYR A 67 -17.76 2.01 -25.10
N ALA A 68 -18.40 1.43 -24.09
CA ALA A 68 -18.77 0.03 -24.02
C ALA A 68 -20.27 -0.19 -24.25
N PRO A 69 -20.66 -1.31 -24.88
CA PRO A 69 -22.06 -1.69 -24.97
C PRO A 69 -22.58 -2.14 -23.59
N ALA A 70 -23.90 -2.05 -23.38
CA ALA A 70 -24.53 -2.40 -22.11
C ALA A 70 -24.38 -3.88 -21.70
N ASP A 71 -24.02 -4.78 -22.62
CA ASP A 71 -23.76 -6.20 -22.33
C ASP A 71 -22.28 -6.50 -22.00
N ALA A 72 -21.41 -5.48 -21.98
CA ALA A 72 -19.98 -5.63 -21.69
C ALA A 72 -19.70 -5.98 -20.22
N ASP A 73 -20.65 -5.82 -19.31
CA ASP A 73 -20.50 -6.09 -17.86
C ASP A 73 -19.98 -7.49 -17.55
N THR A 74 -20.43 -8.50 -18.32
CA THR A 74 -19.95 -9.88 -18.14
C THR A 74 -18.47 -10.00 -18.50
N TYR A 75 -18.01 -9.26 -19.52
CA TYR A 75 -16.61 -9.23 -19.91
C TYR A 75 -15.77 -8.48 -18.88
N TRP A 76 -16.23 -7.32 -18.38
CA TRP A 76 -15.54 -6.59 -17.30
C TRP A 76 -15.42 -7.42 -16.03
N LYS A 77 -16.53 -8.05 -15.60
CA LYS A 77 -16.54 -8.99 -14.47
C LYS A 77 -15.48 -10.08 -14.62
N SER A 78 -15.33 -10.64 -15.82
CA SER A 78 -14.31 -11.68 -16.08
C SER A 78 -12.87 -11.18 -15.96
N LEU A 79 -12.61 -9.88 -16.17
CA LEU A 79 -11.30 -9.26 -15.95
C LEU A 79 -11.07 -9.03 -14.46
N TYR A 80 -12.06 -8.51 -13.72
CA TYR A 80 -12.00 -8.38 -12.26
C TYR A 80 -11.74 -9.73 -11.57
N ASP A 81 -12.48 -10.77 -11.95
CA ASP A 81 -12.31 -12.13 -11.40
C ASP A 81 -10.90 -12.66 -11.69
N SER A 82 -10.34 -12.33 -12.86
CA SER A 82 -8.95 -12.66 -13.21
C SER A 82 -7.95 -11.93 -12.31
N VAL A 83 -8.10 -10.61 -12.12
CA VAL A 83 -7.22 -9.81 -11.25
C VAL A 83 -7.25 -10.34 -9.82
N ARG A 84 -8.45 -10.61 -9.27
CA ARG A 84 -8.63 -11.24 -7.97
C ARG A 84 -7.83 -12.54 -7.84
N THR A 85 -7.97 -13.43 -8.82
CA THR A 85 -7.31 -14.74 -8.80
C THR A 85 -5.78 -14.59 -8.87
N VAL A 86 -5.28 -13.67 -9.69
CA VAL A 86 -3.85 -13.35 -9.79
C VAL A 86 -3.30 -12.81 -8.46
N ASN A 87 -3.99 -11.85 -7.84
CA ASN A 87 -3.55 -11.25 -6.58
C ASN A 87 -3.57 -12.24 -5.40
N GLN A 88 -4.40 -13.29 -5.46
CA GLN A 88 -4.37 -14.38 -4.49
C GLN A 88 -3.14 -15.30 -4.64
N GLY A 89 -2.31 -15.08 -5.66
CA GLY A 89 -1.08 -15.84 -5.94
C GLY A 89 -1.23 -16.90 -7.02
N HIS A 90 -2.38 -16.98 -7.73
CA HIS A 90 -2.57 -17.96 -8.78
C HIS A 90 -2.02 -17.47 -10.12
N GLU A 91 -0.71 -17.64 -10.32
CA GLU A 91 0.00 -17.23 -11.54
C GLU A 91 -0.65 -17.72 -12.84
N SER A 92 -1.17 -18.96 -12.86
CA SER A 92 -1.82 -19.53 -14.04
C SER A 92 -3.02 -18.71 -14.54
N ALA A 93 -3.63 -17.87 -13.69
CA ALA A 93 -4.72 -16.98 -14.06
C ALA A 93 -4.27 -15.78 -14.92
N LEU A 94 -2.97 -15.48 -14.99
CA LEU A 94 -2.43 -14.49 -15.91
C LEU A 94 -2.65 -14.87 -17.37
N VAL A 95 -2.56 -16.16 -17.73
CA VAL A 95 -2.75 -16.60 -19.12
C VAL A 95 -4.14 -16.27 -19.66
N PRO A 96 -5.25 -16.72 -19.03
CA PRO A 96 -6.59 -16.36 -19.50
C PRO A 96 -6.86 -14.86 -19.38
N MET A 97 -6.28 -14.18 -18.37
CA MET A 97 -6.36 -12.72 -18.27
C MET A 97 -5.73 -12.05 -19.50
N MET A 98 -4.51 -12.43 -19.87
CA MET A 98 -3.80 -11.86 -21.01
C MET A 98 -4.54 -12.14 -22.33
N LEU A 99 -5.09 -13.33 -22.51
CA LEU A 99 -5.90 -13.64 -23.69
C LEU A 99 -7.14 -12.74 -23.78
N ARG A 100 -7.77 -12.42 -22.64
CA ARG A 100 -8.90 -11.48 -22.59
C ARG A 100 -8.45 -10.05 -22.87
N LEU A 101 -7.33 -9.60 -22.28
CA LEU A 101 -6.78 -8.26 -22.51
C LEU A 101 -6.43 -8.02 -23.98
N MET A 102 -5.79 -9.01 -24.61
CA MET A 102 -5.36 -8.96 -26.02
C MET A 102 -6.49 -9.18 -27.03
N ARG A 103 -7.72 -9.43 -26.57
CA ARG A 103 -8.88 -9.59 -27.47
C ARG A 103 -9.06 -8.31 -28.31
N PRO A 104 -9.00 -8.39 -29.66
CA PRO A 104 -8.94 -7.19 -30.50
C PRO A 104 -10.25 -6.41 -30.53
N SER A 105 -11.39 -7.06 -30.33
CA SER A 105 -12.72 -6.45 -30.37
C SER A 105 -13.71 -7.12 -29.43
N LEU A 106 -14.65 -6.32 -28.93
CA LEU A 106 -15.87 -6.76 -28.25
C LEU A 106 -17.06 -6.33 -29.12
N ARG A 107 -18.04 -7.22 -29.28
CA ARG A 107 -19.24 -6.92 -30.09
C ARG A 107 -19.93 -5.69 -29.52
N GLY A 108 -20.25 -4.71 -30.35
CA GLY A 108 -20.92 -3.47 -29.91
C GLY A 108 -19.99 -2.40 -29.34
N MET A 109 -18.67 -2.65 -29.27
CA MET A 109 -17.67 -1.63 -28.98
C MET A 109 -16.91 -1.26 -30.26
N ASP A 110 -16.88 0.03 -30.59
CA ASP A 110 -16.16 0.54 -31.77
C ASP A 110 -14.63 0.59 -31.57
N LEU A 111 -14.19 0.68 -30.32
CA LEU A 111 -12.77 0.74 -29.97
C LEU A 111 -12.12 -0.65 -29.92
N ARG A 112 -10.92 -0.76 -30.50
CA ARG A 112 -10.08 -1.96 -30.40
C ARG A 112 -9.45 -2.10 -29.01
N TYR A 113 -9.18 -3.36 -28.66
CA TYR A 113 -8.54 -3.80 -27.42
C TYR A 113 -9.26 -3.35 -26.14
N PRO A 114 -10.56 -3.69 -25.99
CA PRO A 114 -11.38 -3.38 -24.82
C PRO A 114 -10.68 -3.72 -23.50
N GLY A 115 -10.09 -4.90 -23.38
CA GLY A 115 -9.44 -5.33 -22.15
C GLY A 115 -8.18 -4.53 -21.82
N LEU A 116 -7.31 -4.25 -22.80
CA LEU A 116 -6.16 -3.36 -22.55
C LEU A 116 -6.59 -1.94 -22.15
N ARG A 117 -7.71 -1.44 -22.70
CA ARG A 117 -8.26 -0.14 -22.29
C ARG A 117 -8.77 -0.17 -20.85
N TRP A 118 -9.51 -1.22 -20.50
CA TRP A 118 -9.93 -1.48 -19.13
C TRP A 118 -8.73 -1.50 -18.18
N MET A 119 -7.66 -2.21 -18.53
CA MET A 119 -6.42 -2.24 -17.74
C MET A 119 -5.79 -0.85 -17.62
N LEU A 120 -5.70 -0.08 -18.71
CA LEU A 120 -5.14 1.27 -18.67
C LEU A 120 -5.96 2.24 -17.82
N VAL A 121 -7.29 2.10 -17.80
CA VAL A 121 -8.17 2.89 -16.92
C VAL A 121 -7.80 2.61 -15.46
N HIS A 122 -7.80 1.34 -15.03
CA HIS A 122 -7.52 0.99 -13.64
C HIS A 122 -6.04 1.11 -13.22
N PHE A 123 -5.08 1.15 -14.14
CA PHE A 123 -3.65 1.33 -13.78
C PHE A 123 -3.20 2.77 -13.96
N VAL A 124 -3.31 3.29 -15.19
CA VAL A 124 -2.80 4.62 -15.54
C VAL A 124 -3.82 5.69 -15.16
N GLY A 125 -5.12 5.39 -15.26
CA GLY A 125 -6.18 6.29 -14.81
C GLY A 125 -6.07 6.57 -13.31
N ASP A 126 -5.84 5.56 -12.47
CA ASP A 126 -5.57 5.73 -11.03
C ASP A 126 -4.38 6.69 -10.77
N ILE A 127 -3.27 6.50 -11.47
CA ILE A 127 -2.07 7.37 -11.39
C ILE A 127 -2.39 8.82 -11.80
N ILE A 128 -3.17 9.00 -12.86
CA ILE A 128 -3.57 10.33 -13.35
C ILE A 128 -4.54 10.99 -12.35
N ALA A 129 -5.51 10.24 -11.84
CA ALA A 129 -6.57 10.73 -10.97
C ALA A 129 -6.07 11.08 -9.56
N TYR A 130 -5.02 10.40 -9.06
CA TYR A 130 -4.44 10.66 -7.74
C TYR A 130 -3.78 12.06 -7.61
N GLN A 131 -3.76 12.88 -8.65
CA GLN A 131 -3.23 14.24 -8.56
C GLN A 131 -4.18 15.20 -7.83
N THR A 132 -3.62 16.20 -7.16
CA THR A 132 -4.39 17.31 -6.62
C THR A 132 -4.97 18.14 -7.77
N ASN A 133 -6.30 18.29 -7.81
CA ASN A 133 -6.98 19.12 -8.79
C ASN A 133 -7.61 20.35 -8.10
N PRO A 134 -7.12 21.58 -8.36
CA PRO A 134 -7.67 22.80 -7.77
C PRO A 134 -9.14 23.09 -8.15
N ALA A 135 -9.64 22.51 -9.24
CA ALA A 135 -11.01 22.71 -9.73
C ALA A 135 -12.02 21.70 -9.16
N ASP A 136 -11.55 20.58 -8.60
CA ASP A 136 -12.37 19.51 -8.05
C ASP A 136 -11.58 18.71 -7.00
N PRO A 137 -11.77 18.96 -5.69
CA PRO A 137 -10.87 18.47 -4.64
C PRO A 137 -10.94 16.96 -4.33
N ASP A 138 -11.62 16.14 -5.13
CA ASP A 138 -12.29 14.93 -4.60
C ASP A 138 -11.47 13.63 -4.53
N VAL A 139 -10.46 13.42 -5.40
CA VAL A 139 -9.76 12.11 -5.44
C VAL A 139 -8.63 12.00 -4.41
N TYR A 140 -7.65 12.91 -4.44
CA TYR A 140 -6.53 12.90 -3.48
C TYR A 140 -7.03 12.94 -2.03
N THR A 141 -7.91 13.92 -1.75
CA THR A 141 -8.54 14.14 -0.45
C THR A 141 -9.40 12.94 -0.04
N GLY A 142 -10.20 12.42 -0.97
CA GLY A 142 -11.05 11.24 -0.74
C GLY A 142 -10.23 10.01 -0.35
N ILE A 143 -9.13 9.75 -1.04
CA ILE A 143 -8.20 8.64 -0.74
C ILE A 143 -7.55 8.85 0.63
N HIS A 144 -7.05 10.05 0.93
CA HIS A 144 -6.44 10.36 2.23
C HIS A 144 -7.43 10.25 3.39
N ARG A 145 -8.69 10.62 3.17
CA ARG A 145 -9.78 10.37 4.12
C ARG A 145 -10.00 8.88 4.36
N LYS A 146 -9.92 8.04 3.32
CA LYS A 146 -10.00 6.57 3.47
C LYS A 146 -8.85 5.99 4.29
N VAL A 147 -7.63 6.55 4.14
CA VAL A 147 -6.49 6.20 4.98
C VAL A 147 -6.75 6.58 6.45
N ALA A 148 -7.24 7.81 6.71
CA ALA A 148 -7.59 8.27 8.05
C ALA A 148 -8.67 7.39 8.72
N GLU A 149 -9.75 7.08 7.99
CA GLU A 149 -10.83 6.19 8.44
C GLU A 149 -10.29 4.78 8.80
N ALA A 150 -9.38 4.24 7.98
CA ALA A 150 -8.75 2.94 8.24
C ALA A 150 -7.85 2.97 9.48
N LEU A 151 -7.03 4.02 9.66
CA LEU A 151 -6.25 4.20 10.89
C LEU A 151 -7.15 4.24 12.14
N GLY A 152 -8.32 4.89 12.05
CA GLY A 152 -9.30 4.89 13.13
C GLY A 152 -9.85 3.50 13.48
N ARG A 153 -10.12 2.65 12.48
CA ARG A 153 -10.51 1.25 12.71
C ARG A 153 -9.35 0.42 13.26
N LEU A 154 -8.14 0.61 12.74
CA LEU A 154 -6.94 -0.07 13.21
C LEU A 154 -6.64 0.28 14.68
N ARG A 155 -6.80 1.55 15.06
CA ARG A 155 -6.71 2.01 16.45
C ARG A 155 -7.69 1.27 17.36
N GLN A 156 -8.96 1.11 16.95
CA GLN A 156 -9.95 0.38 17.76
C GLN A 156 -9.52 -1.07 18.03
N GLN A 157 -8.78 -1.69 17.11
CA GLN A 157 -8.30 -3.06 17.23
C GLN A 157 -6.98 -3.19 18.02
N ALA A 158 -6.08 -2.21 17.88
CA ALA A 158 -4.69 -2.26 18.36
C ALA A 158 -4.42 -1.42 19.63
N GLY A 159 -5.17 -0.33 19.82
CA GLY A 159 -4.98 0.67 20.87
C GLY A 159 -4.33 1.96 20.35
N ASP A 160 -4.52 3.05 21.11
CA ASP A 160 -4.17 4.42 20.72
C ASP A 160 -2.68 4.65 20.46
N THR A 161 -1.81 3.89 21.11
CA THR A 161 -0.37 4.04 21.01
C THR A 161 0.31 2.88 20.29
N ALA A 162 -0.41 1.88 19.76
CA ALA A 162 0.23 0.70 19.18
C ALA A 162 1.28 1.07 18.10
N PRO A 163 2.48 0.44 18.10
CA PRO A 163 3.46 0.66 17.05
C PRO A 163 2.84 0.34 15.68
N LEU A 164 2.93 1.30 14.77
CA LEU A 164 2.35 1.24 13.45
C LEU A 164 3.39 0.74 12.44
N CYS A 165 2.98 -0.25 11.64
CA CYS A 165 3.65 -0.73 10.46
C CYS A 165 2.76 -0.45 9.26
N VAL A 166 3.35 0.02 8.15
CA VAL A 166 2.64 0.24 6.90
C VAL A 166 3.24 -0.66 5.83
N ILE A 167 2.42 -1.47 5.17
CA ILE A 167 2.79 -2.26 3.99
C ILE A 167 2.04 -1.69 2.80
N ALA A 168 2.77 -1.18 1.81
CA ALA A 168 2.21 -0.42 0.73
C ALA A 168 2.71 -0.92 -0.64
N HIS A 169 1.79 -1.04 -1.60
CA HIS A 169 2.05 -1.60 -2.93
C HIS A 169 1.76 -0.65 -4.05
N SER A 170 2.62 -0.61 -5.07
CA SER A 170 2.38 0.16 -6.27
C SER A 170 2.01 1.61 -5.93
N LEU A 171 0.98 2.21 -6.53
CA LEU A 171 0.49 3.56 -6.16
C LEU A 171 0.18 3.72 -4.64
N GLY A 172 -0.14 2.64 -3.94
CA GLY A 172 -0.33 2.62 -2.49
C GLY A 172 0.90 3.08 -1.71
N SER A 173 2.12 2.85 -2.23
CA SER A 173 3.35 3.37 -1.61
C SER A 173 3.44 4.89 -1.69
N VAL A 174 3.00 5.48 -2.81
CA VAL A 174 2.92 6.93 -3.00
C VAL A 174 1.81 7.51 -2.13
N ILE A 175 0.65 6.86 -2.04
CA ILE A 175 -0.47 7.26 -1.16
C ILE A 175 0.00 7.29 0.29
N ALA A 176 0.59 6.19 0.76
CA ALA A 176 1.13 6.08 2.11
C ALA A 176 2.19 7.15 2.38
N SER A 177 3.18 7.27 1.49
CA SER A 177 4.26 8.24 1.63
C SER A 177 3.73 9.67 1.74
N ASN A 178 2.81 10.08 0.85
CA ASN A 178 2.23 11.42 0.89
C ASN A 178 1.42 11.65 2.17
N TYR A 179 0.55 10.71 2.55
CA TYR A 179 -0.29 10.84 3.75
C TYR A 179 0.56 11.02 5.02
N PHE A 180 1.56 10.16 5.24
CA PHE A 180 2.42 10.25 6.41
C PHE A 180 3.41 11.42 6.33
N TYR A 181 3.85 11.79 5.12
CA TYR A 181 4.66 12.99 4.94
C TYR A 181 3.87 14.25 5.32
N ASP A 182 2.61 14.37 4.89
CA ASP A 182 1.76 15.52 5.21
C ASP A 182 1.55 15.65 6.73
N LEU A 183 1.36 14.53 7.43
CA LEU A 183 1.32 14.48 8.90
C LEU A 183 2.63 14.95 9.55
N GLN A 184 3.78 14.51 9.03
CA GLN A 184 5.09 14.92 9.53
C GLN A 184 5.36 16.40 9.24
N ALA A 185 5.06 16.88 8.04
CA ALA A 185 5.27 18.25 7.61
C ALA A 185 4.39 19.23 8.40
N GLN A 186 3.13 18.89 8.66
CA GLN A 186 2.27 19.69 9.54
C GLN A 186 2.85 19.80 10.94
N ARG A 187 3.27 18.67 11.51
CA ARG A 187 3.69 18.61 12.92
C ARG A 187 5.09 19.17 13.17
N LEU A 188 6.04 18.90 12.28
CA LEU A 188 7.46 19.25 12.44
C LEU A 188 7.80 20.61 11.83
N ALA A 189 7.13 20.98 10.74
CA ALA A 189 7.38 22.24 10.02
C ALA A 189 6.23 23.25 10.12
N GLY A 190 5.15 22.93 10.84
CA GLY A 190 4.01 23.83 11.03
C GLY A 190 3.22 24.11 9.75
N ARG A 191 3.33 23.25 8.73
CA ARG A 191 2.65 23.46 7.44
C ARG A 191 1.18 23.05 7.52
N ASP A 192 0.26 23.96 7.28
CA ASP A 192 -1.17 23.62 7.21
C ASP A 192 -1.53 23.14 5.80
N ILE A 193 -1.27 21.87 5.53
CA ILE A 193 -1.45 21.23 4.21
C ILE A 193 -2.46 20.08 4.21
N ILE A 194 -2.96 19.69 5.39
CA ILE A 194 -3.98 18.65 5.53
C ILE A 194 -5.35 19.29 5.39
N GLU A 195 -6.09 18.85 4.38
CA GLU A 195 -7.45 19.31 4.07
C GLU A 195 -8.43 19.02 5.23
N GLU A 196 -9.44 19.85 5.41
CA GLU A 196 -10.34 19.85 6.56
C GLU A 196 -11.14 18.54 6.70
N THR A 197 -11.62 17.96 5.61
CA THR A 197 -12.35 16.67 5.65
C THR A 197 -11.44 15.51 6.03
N VAL A 198 -10.16 15.55 5.63
CA VAL A 198 -9.15 14.57 6.08
C VAL A 198 -8.89 14.76 7.57
N ARG A 199 -8.71 16.01 8.02
CA ARG A 199 -8.53 16.36 9.43
C ARG A 199 -9.71 15.93 10.30
N ALA A 200 -10.94 16.09 9.81
CA ALA A 200 -12.15 15.69 10.50
C ALA A 200 -12.28 14.15 10.61
N ALA A 201 -11.79 13.41 9.61
CA ALA A 201 -11.71 11.95 9.67
C ALA A 201 -10.52 11.44 10.50
N GLN A 202 -9.48 12.25 10.63
CA GLN A 202 -8.30 11.94 11.43
C GLN A 202 -8.64 12.03 12.92
N GLY A 203 -8.42 10.93 13.64
CA GLY A 203 -8.56 10.93 15.10
C GLY A 203 -7.36 11.55 15.82
N SER A 204 -7.48 11.67 17.14
CA SER A 204 -6.49 12.36 17.98
C SER A 204 -5.49 11.41 18.66
N SER A 205 -5.51 10.11 18.36
CA SER A 205 -4.54 9.18 18.96
C SER A 205 -3.15 9.30 18.32
N PRO A 206 -2.07 8.94 19.05
CA PRO A 206 -0.74 8.84 18.47
C PRO A 206 -0.66 7.93 17.23
N LEU A 207 -1.41 6.83 17.18
CA LEU A 207 -1.49 5.96 16.01
C LEU A 207 -2.11 6.69 14.81
N GLU A 208 -3.27 7.33 14.99
CA GLU A 208 -3.98 8.04 13.91
C GLU A 208 -3.19 9.26 13.40
N ARG A 209 -2.39 9.89 14.26
CA ARG A 209 -1.47 10.99 13.88
C ARG A 209 -0.15 10.50 13.27
N GLY A 210 0.04 9.20 13.09
CA GLY A 210 1.28 8.62 12.53
C GLY A 210 2.50 8.72 13.44
N GLU A 211 2.32 9.07 14.73
CA GLU A 211 3.42 9.29 15.67
C GLU A 211 4.08 7.97 16.11
N THR A 212 3.37 6.86 15.93
CA THR A 212 3.83 5.51 16.28
C THR A 212 4.34 4.74 15.07
N LEU A 213 4.50 5.40 13.90
CA LEU A 213 5.07 4.79 12.71
C LEU A 213 6.48 4.28 13.00
N SER A 214 6.64 2.96 12.92
CA SER A 214 7.89 2.25 13.18
C SER A 214 8.45 1.63 11.91
N HIS A 215 7.60 1.02 11.10
CA HIS A 215 8.02 0.28 9.92
C HIS A 215 7.25 0.74 8.69
N PHE A 216 7.95 0.85 7.57
CA PHE A 216 7.36 1.14 6.26
C PHE A 216 7.93 0.17 5.22
N TYR A 217 7.08 -0.66 4.65
CA TYR A 217 7.43 -1.62 3.62
C TYR A 217 6.79 -1.16 2.31
N THR A 218 7.61 -0.90 1.30
CA THR A 218 7.15 -0.54 -0.03
C THR A 218 7.42 -1.70 -0.97
N LEU A 219 6.39 -2.12 -1.71
CA LEU A 219 6.38 -3.28 -2.58
C LEU A 219 6.07 -2.80 -4.00
N GLY A 220 6.93 -3.10 -4.97
CA GLY A 220 6.67 -2.71 -6.37
C GLY A 220 6.51 -1.20 -6.56
N SER A 221 7.29 -0.38 -5.84
CA SER A 221 7.01 1.04 -5.63
C SER A 221 7.35 1.95 -6.85
N PRO A 222 6.40 2.72 -7.40
CA PRO A 222 6.65 3.71 -8.46
C PRO A 222 7.16 5.05 -7.93
N MET A 223 7.52 5.17 -6.65
CA MET A 223 7.96 6.44 -6.04
C MET A 223 9.15 7.08 -6.78
N ALA A 224 10.07 6.28 -7.31
CA ALA A 224 11.16 6.78 -8.14
C ALA A 224 10.66 7.51 -9.39
N LEU A 225 9.64 6.97 -10.07
CA LEU A 225 9.00 7.64 -11.21
C LEU A 225 8.25 8.89 -10.75
N TRP A 226 7.64 8.84 -9.56
CA TRP A 226 6.94 9.97 -8.97
C TRP A 226 7.85 11.17 -8.67
N SER A 227 9.15 10.94 -8.47
CA SER A 227 10.15 12.00 -8.30
C SER A 227 10.18 13.00 -9.46
N LEU A 228 9.75 12.60 -10.67
CA LEU A 228 9.66 13.46 -11.84
C LEU A 228 8.70 14.65 -11.65
N ARG A 229 7.77 14.57 -10.68
CA ARG A 229 6.87 15.68 -10.32
C ARG A 229 7.59 16.81 -9.58
N TYR A 230 8.83 16.58 -9.13
CA TYR A 230 9.58 17.49 -8.28
C TYR A 230 10.94 17.90 -8.91
N PRO A 231 10.99 18.38 -10.16
CA PRO A 231 12.25 18.62 -10.88
C PRO A 231 13.07 19.80 -10.34
N HIS A 232 12.45 20.67 -9.54
CA HIS A 232 13.07 21.89 -8.99
C HIS A 232 12.95 22.00 -7.47
N ALA A 233 12.31 21.02 -6.83
CA ALA A 233 12.43 20.84 -5.40
C ALA A 233 13.61 19.90 -5.17
N GLU A 234 14.36 20.10 -4.08
CA GLU A 234 15.08 18.96 -3.50
C GLU A 234 14.02 17.86 -3.34
N LEU A 235 14.18 16.75 -4.06
CA LEU A 235 13.29 15.59 -4.03
C LEU A 235 12.71 15.46 -2.62
N ASP A 236 11.40 15.59 -2.48
CA ASP A 236 10.72 15.73 -1.18
C ASP A 236 11.36 14.74 -0.19
N GLN A 237 11.90 15.27 0.91
CA GLN A 237 12.72 14.50 1.84
C GLN A 237 11.99 13.20 2.21
N PRO A 238 12.68 12.05 2.28
CA PRO A 238 12.02 10.79 2.60
C PRO A 238 11.30 10.91 3.94
N LEU A 239 10.20 10.19 4.07
CA LEU A 239 9.49 10.01 5.33
C LEU A 239 10.47 9.58 6.43
N GLN A 240 10.38 10.18 7.62
CA GLN A 240 11.16 9.73 8.76
C GLN A 240 10.55 8.44 9.31
N VAL A 241 11.28 7.33 9.14
CA VAL A 241 10.92 6.00 9.63
C VAL A 241 12.08 5.48 10.49
N PRO A 242 11.90 5.32 11.81
CA PRO A 242 10.66 5.55 12.56
C PRO A 242 10.28 7.04 12.64
N ALA A 243 9.00 7.31 12.93
CA ALA A 243 8.56 8.65 13.28
C ALA A 243 9.34 9.15 14.51
N PRO A 244 9.76 10.43 14.57
CA PRO A 244 10.58 10.96 15.67
C PRO A 244 9.98 10.75 17.06
N GLU A 245 8.65 10.71 17.15
CA GLU A 245 7.89 10.59 18.39
C GLU A 245 7.70 9.14 18.82
N LEU A 246 8.05 8.16 17.99
CA LEU A 246 7.97 6.74 18.35
C LEU A 246 8.69 6.48 19.67
N ALA A 247 9.87 7.07 19.87
CA ALA A 247 10.66 6.90 21.08
C ALA A 247 9.96 7.41 22.36
N ARG A 248 9.02 8.36 22.25
CA ARG A 248 8.21 8.84 23.38
C ARG A 248 7.15 7.81 23.79
N HIS A 249 6.62 7.07 22.82
CA HIS A 249 5.54 6.10 23.03
C HIS A 249 6.08 4.70 23.32
N HIS A 250 7.18 4.31 22.66
CA HIS A 250 7.80 2.99 22.71
C HIS A 250 9.34 3.09 22.67
N PRO A 251 9.97 3.49 23.78
CA PRO A 251 11.42 3.57 23.84
C PRO A 251 12.05 2.19 23.58
N GLY A 252 12.99 2.12 22.64
CA GLY A 252 13.70 0.90 22.29
C GLY A 252 13.06 0.07 21.17
N VAL A 253 11.88 0.44 20.67
CA VAL A 253 11.37 -0.10 19.40
C VAL A 253 12.10 0.62 18.26
N GLY A 254 12.83 -0.16 17.46
CA GLY A 254 13.51 0.36 16.26
C GLY A 254 12.53 0.73 15.16
N GLY A 255 13.03 1.37 14.11
CA GLY A 255 12.27 1.54 12.88
C GLY A 255 13.05 1.11 11.65
N ARG A 256 12.31 0.84 10.58
CA ARG A 256 12.88 0.35 9.32
C ARG A 256 12.00 0.72 8.14
N TRP A 257 12.60 1.28 7.10
CA TRP A 257 11.99 1.36 5.78
C TRP A 257 12.70 0.41 4.83
N LEU A 258 12.00 -0.61 4.35
CA LEU A 258 12.50 -1.58 3.37
C LEU A 258 11.68 -1.50 2.09
N ASN A 259 12.35 -1.22 0.96
CA ASN A 259 11.75 -1.15 -0.37
C ASN A 259 12.08 -2.42 -1.16
N PHE A 260 11.09 -3.25 -1.41
CA PHE A 260 11.21 -4.43 -2.25
C PHE A 260 10.93 -4.08 -3.71
N HIS A 261 11.86 -4.45 -4.58
CA HIS A 261 11.74 -4.31 -6.02
C HIS A 261 12.19 -5.60 -6.70
N ASP A 262 11.49 -5.98 -7.75
CA ASP A 262 11.92 -7.03 -8.68
C ASP A 262 12.58 -6.34 -9.89
N GLU A 263 13.71 -6.87 -10.37
CA GLU A 263 14.42 -6.30 -11.52
C GLU A 263 13.58 -6.34 -12.80
N ASP A 264 12.64 -7.29 -12.90
CA ASP A 264 11.73 -7.42 -14.04
C ASP A 264 10.49 -6.51 -13.91
N ASP A 265 10.25 -5.92 -12.73
CA ASP A 265 9.15 -4.97 -12.51
C ASP A 265 9.53 -3.55 -12.93
N VAL A 266 9.11 -3.17 -14.14
CA VAL A 266 9.42 -1.87 -14.75
C VAL A 266 8.86 -0.66 -13.98
N PHE A 267 7.91 -0.87 -13.06
CA PHE A 267 7.39 0.19 -12.20
C PHE A 267 8.19 0.34 -10.91
N ALA A 268 8.94 -0.69 -10.49
CA ALA A 268 9.62 -0.75 -9.21
C ALA A 268 11.12 -0.48 -9.35
N TRP A 269 11.53 0.72 -8.95
CA TRP A 269 12.94 1.12 -9.00
C TRP A 269 13.49 1.25 -7.57
N PRO A 270 14.80 1.03 -7.37
CA PRO A 270 15.46 1.35 -6.10
C PRO A 270 15.24 2.82 -5.71
N LEU A 271 15.02 3.08 -4.42
CA LEU A 271 14.79 4.45 -3.91
C LEU A 271 16.08 5.11 -3.39
N GLN A 272 17.06 4.35 -2.92
CA GLN A 272 18.34 4.86 -2.43
C GLN A 272 19.07 5.78 -3.44
N PRO A 273 19.08 5.49 -4.76
CA PRO A 273 19.73 6.36 -5.74
C PRO A 273 19.06 7.73 -5.94
N LEU A 274 17.86 7.95 -5.41
CA LEU A 274 17.12 9.21 -5.62
C LEU A 274 17.82 10.39 -4.95
N SER A 275 18.39 10.21 -3.75
CA SER A 275 19.17 11.24 -3.05
C SER A 275 19.96 10.66 -1.87
N ALA A 276 20.89 11.44 -1.31
CA ALA A 276 21.60 11.07 -0.09
C ALA A 276 20.67 10.82 1.11
N ALA A 277 19.54 11.54 1.17
CA ALA A 277 18.54 11.36 2.22
C ALA A 277 17.81 10.02 2.08
N TYR A 278 17.41 9.65 0.86
CA TYR A 278 16.81 8.34 0.59
C TYR A 278 17.80 7.21 0.86
N HIS A 279 19.06 7.36 0.47
CA HIS A 279 20.11 6.40 0.79
C HIS A 279 20.22 6.16 2.31
N ALA A 280 20.13 7.22 3.12
CA ALA A 280 20.22 7.10 4.58
C ALA A 280 18.96 6.52 5.25
N SER A 281 17.80 6.63 4.60
CA SER A 281 16.49 6.34 5.21
C SER A 281 15.88 5.01 4.74
N VAL A 282 16.23 4.55 3.54
CA VAL A 282 15.62 3.38 2.90
C VAL A 282 16.65 2.29 2.70
N GLU A 283 16.27 1.04 2.95
CA GLU A 283 16.99 -0.15 2.51
C GLU A 283 16.31 -0.70 1.25
N ASP A 284 17.01 -0.70 0.12
CA ASP A 284 16.52 -1.35 -1.10
C ASP A 284 16.82 -2.86 -1.07
N ARG A 285 15.82 -3.67 -1.42
CA ARG A 285 15.94 -5.12 -1.52
C ARG A 285 15.43 -5.62 -2.86
N ALA A 286 16.37 -6.08 -3.68
CA ALA A 286 16.03 -6.86 -4.87
C ALA A 286 15.41 -8.20 -4.46
N VAL A 287 14.28 -8.55 -5.08
CA VAL A 287 13.59 -9.82 -4.94
C VAL A 287 13.29 -10.40 -6.31
N ARG A 288 12.93 -11.68 -6.35
CA ARG A 288 12.38 -12.31 -7.54
C ARG A 288 11.04 -12.90 -7.15
N VAL A 289 9.96 -12.28 -7.60
CA VAL A 289 8.59 -12.68 -7.32
C VAL A 289 8.01 -13.43 -8.52
N ALA A 290 6.89 -14.10 -8.28
CA ALA A 290 6.30 -15.07 -9.20
C ALA A 290 7.17 -16.30 -9.48
N GLY A 291 6.52 -17.34 -9.94
CA GLY A 291 7.11 -18.60 -10.34
C GLY A 291 7.71 -18.55 -11.74
N PRO A 292 8.35 -19.66 -12.17
CA PRO A 292 9.19 -19.70 -13.36
C PRO A 292 8.51 -19.32 -14.67
N LEU A 293 7.17 -19.35 -14.71
CA LEU A 293 6.38 -18.96 -15.87
C LEU A 293 6.46 -17.46 -16.16
N PHE A 294 6.51 -16.63 -15.12
CA PHE A 294 6.38 -15.16 -15.24
C PHE A 294 7.51 -14.36 -14.59
N SER A 295 8.36 -14.98 -13.78
CA SER A 295 9.48 -14.35 -13.03
C SER A 295 10.63 -13.80 -13.91
N TRP A 296 10.37 -13.51 -15.18
CA TRP A 296 11.28 -12.96 -16.19
C TRP A 296 10.57 -11.90 -17.04
N THR A 297 9.39 -11.46 -16.60
CA THR A 297 8.49 -10.59 -17.36
C THR A 297 7.99 -9.44 -16.49
N PRO A 298 7.64 -8.28 -17.07
CA PRO A 298 7.00 -7.18 -16.34
C PRO A 298 5.64 -7.52 -15.69
N LEU A 299 5.13 -8.73 -15.87
CA LEU A 299 3.90 -9.22 -15.24
C LEU A 299 4.10 -9.68 -13.79
N VAL A 300 5.31 -9.52 -13.24
CA VAL A 300 5.65 -9.85 -11.84
C VAL A 300 5.01 -8.90 -10.82
N HIS A 301 4.65 -7.68 -11.25
CA HIS A 301 4.17 -6.60 -10.39
C HIS A 301 3.09 -6.98 -9.35
N PRO A 302 2.03 -7.76 -9.64
CA PRO A 302 1.02 -8.09 -8.63
C PRO A 302 1.46 -9.09 -7.55
N PHE A 303 2.61 -9.76 -7.70
CA PHE A 303 2.91 -10.96 -6.89
C PHE A 303 3.70 -10.72 -5.60
N TYR A 304 4.17 -9.50 -5.31
CA TYR A 304 4.92 -9.23 -4.07
C TYR A 304 4.18 -9.65 -2.80
N TRP A 305 2.85 -9.57 -2.82
CA TRP A 305 2.01 -9.82 -1.64
C TRP A 305 1.74 -11.30 -1.41
N SER A 306 1.76 -12.07 -2.49
CA SER A 306 1.68 -13.52 -2.46
C SER A 306 3.04 -14.20 -2.30
N ASP A 307 4.14 -13.45 -2.38
CA ASP A 307 5.48 -14.00 -2.27
C ASP A 307 5.83 -14.36 -0.81
N ASP A 308 6.20 -15.63 -0.60
CA ASP A 308 6.56 -16.16 0.71
C ASP A 308 7.84 -15.50 1.25
N GLY A 309 8.81 -15.20 0.38
CA GLY A 309 10.07 -14.56 0.76
C GLY A 309 9.88 -13.14 1.28
N VAL A 310 9.11 -12.33 0.55
CA VAL A 310 8.72 -10.98 0.96
C VAL A 310 7.97 -11.00 2.29
N MET A 311 6.94 -11.83 2.41
CA MET A 311 6.14 -11.89 3.65
C MET A 311 6.91 -12.47 4.84
N ARG A 312 7.88 -13.36 4.61
CA ARG A 312 8.81 -13.86 5.63
C ARG A 312 9.73 -12.76 6.14
N ASP A 313 10.30 -11.95 5.26
CA ASP A 313 11.17 -10.83 5.65
C ASP A 313 10.39 -9.81 6.49
N ILE A 314 9.18 -9.45 6.06
CA ILE A 314 8.29 -8.54 6.81
C ILE A 314 7.89 -9.16 8.15
N GLY A 315 7.40 -10.40 8.16
CA GLY A 315 6.95 -11.10 9.37
C GLY A 315 8.08 -11.27 10.41
N THR A 316 9.29 -11.60 9.95
CA THR A 316 10.48 -11.70 10.81
C THR A 316 10.86 -10.35 11.42
N SER A 317 10.81 -9.28 10.62
CA SER A 317 11.11 -7.92 11.09
C SER A 317 10.08 -7.46 12.14
N LEU A 318 8.79 -7.69 11.91
CA LEU A 318 7.74 -7.38 12.89
C LEU A 318 7.84 -8.22 14.16
N ALA A 319 8.24 -9.50 14.05
CA ALA A 319 8.52 -10.34 15.21
C ALA A 319 9.68 -9.79 16.06
N GLY A 320 10.70 -9.21 15.42
CA GLY A 320 11.78 -8.48 16.10
C GLY A 320 11.25 -7.27 16.88
N ALA A 321 10.45 -6.42 16.23
CA ALA A 321 9.82 -5.26 16.86
C ALA A 321 8.92 -5.66 18.06
N TRP A 322 8.17 -6.75 17.92
CA TRP A 322 7.34 -7.30 19.00
C TRP A 322 8.16 -7.73 20.22
N LYS A 323 9.31 -8.38 20.01
CA LYS A 323 10.21 -8.78 21.10
C LYS A 323 10.80 -7.57 21.82
N GLN A 324 11.17 -6.53 21.07
CA GLN A 324 11.65 -5.26 21.64
C GLN A 324 10.56 -4.63 22.52
N LEU A 325 9.34 -4.52 22.00
CA LEU A 325 8.17 -3.99 22.71
C LEU A 325 7.87 -4.76 24.02
N SER A 326 7.94 -6.09 23.97
CA SER A 326 7.70 -6.97 25.12
C SER A 326 8.80 -6.81 26.19
N SER A 327 10.06 -6.65 25.77
CA SER A 327 11.19 -6.46 26.68
C SER A 327 11.16 -5.11 27.38
N ALA A 328 10.85 -4.02 26.65
CA ALA A 328 10.72 -2.68 27.20
C ALA A 328 9.61 -2.59 28.26
N SER A 329 8.48 -3.25 28.03
CA SER A 329 7.38 -3.30 28.99
C SER A 329 7.71 -4.07 30.27
N THR A 330 8.64 -5.02 30.20
CA THR A 330 9.09 -5.81 31.37
C THR A 330 10.06 -5.02 32.25
N VAL A 331 10.87 -4.12 31.66
CA VAL A 331 11.84 -3.28 32.40
C VAL A 331 11.16 -2.09 33.08
N ALA A 332 10.03 -1.63 32.57
CA ALA A 332 9.28 -0.49 33.12
C ALA A 332 8.29 -0.86 34.25
N ALA A 333 8.09 -2.15 34.52
CA ALA A 333 7.20 -2.67 35.57
C ALA A 333 7.99 -3.06 36.83
#